data_AF-A0A951I2D5-F1
#
_entry.id   AF-A0A951I2D5-F1
#
_cell.length_a   1.000
_cell.length_b   1.000
_cell.length_c   1.000
_cell.angle_alpha   90.00
_cell.angle_beta   90.00
_cell.angle_gamma   90.00
#
_symmetry.space_group_name_H-M   'P 1'
#
loop_
_entity.id
_entity.type
_entity.pdbx_description
1 polymer ?
#
loop_
_entity_poly.entity_id
_entity_poly.type
_entity_poly.pdbx_seq_one_letter_code
_entity_poly.pdbx_strand_id
1 'polypeptide(L)'
;MMSPRFNYWLMLIVGILAFSWLLFELMRALLEVIHRSGVSEIPFDGVMQHKVGELMVGAPLFIILLLLNKWPKERALTLVNGTRIIMIVGGLLNGLAWYSIRHREPWDSFFRIWCLVLLLAGILGAQIARWVINKSSERVVEG
;
A
#
# COMPACT_ATOMS: atom_id res chain seq x y z
N MET A 1 -10.06 -27.83 -0.13
CA MET A 1 -9.62 -26.63 -0.87
C MET A 1 -10.83 -25.73 -1.10
N MET A 2 -10.76 -24.45 -0.76
CA MET A 2 -11.86 -23.49 -1.00
C MET A 2 -11.98 -23.16 -2.49
N SER A 3 -13.19 -22.83 -2.97
CA SER A 3 -13.39 -22.48 -4.38
C SER A 3 -12.73 -21.13 -4.73
N PRO A 4 -12.25 -20.93 -5.97
CA PRO A 4 -11.67 -19.64 -6.39
C PRO A 4 -12.62 -18.45 -6.20
N ARG A 5 -13.94 -18.70 -6.28
CA ARG A 5 -14.97 -17.69 -5.99
C ARG A 5 -15.00 -17.31 -4.52
N PHE A 6 -14.92 -18.29 -3.62
CA PHE A 6 -14.89 -18.05 -2.17
C PHE A 6 -13.65 -17.27 -1.76
N ASN A 7 -12.47 -17.64 -2.28
CA ASN A 7 -11.22 -16.93 -1.98
C ASN A 7 -11.26 -15.45 -2.42
N TYR A 8 -11.86 -15.17 -3.58
CA TYR A 8 -12.04 -13.79 -4.06
C TYR A 8 -12.90 -12.95 -3.10
N TRP A 9 -14.07 -13.48 -2.69
CA TRP A 9 -14.97 -12.76 -1.78
C TRP A 9 -14.34 -12.56 -0.40
N LEU A 10 -13.61 -13.55 0.10
CA LEU A 10 -12.87 -13.44 1.35
C LEU A 10 -11.81 -12.34 1.28
N MET A 11 -11.00 -12.33 0.21
CA MET A 11 -10.00 -11.28 0.00
C MET A 11 -10.66 -9.90 -0.09
N LEU A 12 -11.76 -9.77 -0.84
CA LEU A 12 -12.50 -8.51 -0.96
C LEU A 12 -12.98 -8.00 0.40
N ILE A 13 -13.61 -8.85 1.21
CA ILE A 13 -14.11 -8.47 2.54
C ILE A 13 -12.94 -8.04 3.44
N VAL A 14 -11.86 -8.82 3.49
CA VAL A 14 -10.67 -8.48 4.27
C VAL A 14 -10.08 -7.15 3.80
N GLY A 15 -10.03 -6.91 2.50
CA GLY A 15 -9.57 -5.65 1.90
C GLY A 15 -10.43 -4.45 2.29
N ILE A 16 -11.76 -4.58 2.22
CA ILE A 16 -12.68 -3.52 2.64
C ILE A 16 -12.47 -3.20 4.11
N LEU A 17 -12.42 -4.22 4.98
CA LEU A 17 -12.19 -4.02 6.41
C LEU A 17 -10.85 -3.35 6.71
N ALA A 18 -9.77 -3.82 6.07
CA ALA A 18 -8.44 -3.23 6.21
C ALA A 18 -8.40 -1.77 5.71
N PHE A 19 -9.03 -1.48 4.57
CA PHE A 19 -9.12 -0.13 4.02
C PHE A 19 -9.92 0.80 4.92
N SER A 20 -11.08 0.36 5.43
CA SER A 20 -11.88 1.11 6.40
C SER A 20 -11.11 1.40 7.67
N TRP A 21 -10.36 0.43 8.18
CA TRP A 21 -9.50 0.61 9.35
C TRP A 21 -8.40 1.64 9.09
N LEU A 22 -7.74 1.57 7.93
CA LEU A 22 -6.71 2.54 7.54
C LEU A 22 -7.27 3.97 7.42
N LEU A 23 -8.48 4.12 6.87
CA LEU A 23 -9.15 5.43 6.82
C LEU A 23 -9.49 5.96 8.21
N PHE A 24 -9.97 5.09 9.11
CA PHE A 24 -10.22 5.47 10.49
C PHE A 24 -8.94 5.95 11.19
N GLU A 25 -7.85 5.19 11.05
CA GLU A 25 -6.54 5.56 11.61
C GLU A 25 -5.98 6.85 11.00
N LEU A 26 -6.16 7.06 9.71
CA LEU A 26 -5.79 8.32 9.03
C LEU A 26 -6.57 9.50 9.62
N MET A 27 -7.89 9.37 9.80
CA MET A 27 -8.72 10.42 10.38
C MET A 27 -8.34 10.71 11.83
N ARG A 28 -8.02 9.67 12.61
CA ARG A 28 -7.54 9.82 13.99
C ARG A 28 -6.23 10.59 14.03
N ALA A 29 -5.25 10.21 13.21
CA ALA A 29 -3.96 10.88 13.12
C ALA A 29 -4.10 12.34 12.64
N LEU A 30 -4.98 12.58 11.68
CA LEU A 30 -5.28 13.93 11.18
C LEU A 30 -5.79 14.84 12.30
N LEU A 31 -6.80 14.38 13.05
CA LEU A 31 -7.35 15.14 14.18
C LEU A 31 -6.30 15.39 15.27
N GLU A 32 -5.47 14.40 15.56
CA GLU A 32 -4.39 14.53 16.55
C GLU A 32 -3.36 15.59 16.12
N VAL A 33 -2.92 15.58 14.86
CA VAL A 33 -1.96 16.56 14.34
C VAL A 33 -2.55 17.96 14.30
N ILE A 34 -3.82 18.09 13.89
CA ILE A 34 -4.54 19.39 13.91
C ILE A 34 -4.60 19.92 15.33
N HIS A 35 -4.94 19.08 16.32
CA HIS A 35 -5.06 19.51 17.71
C HIS A 35 -3.70 19.88 18.33
N ARG A 36 -2.65 19.12 18.03
CA ARG A 36 -1.32 19.29 18.62
C ARG A 36 -0.54 20.45 18.00
N SER A 37 -0.67 20.67 16.69
CA SER A 37 0.26 21.49 15.91
C SER A 37 -0.40 22.34 14.82
N GLY A 38 -1.72 22.22 14.63
CA GLY A 38 -2.45 22.97 13.61
C GLY A 38 -2.41 22.35 12.22
N VAL A 39 -3.20 22.92 11.31
CA VAL A 39 -3.43 22.39 9.95
C VAL A 39 -2.19 22.53 9.05
N SER A 40 -1.38 23.57 9.25
CA SER A 40 -0.18 23.83 8.43
C SER A 40 0.88 22.75 8.56
N GLU A 41 0.90 22.02 9.68
CA GLU A 41 1.91 21.00 9.98
C GLU A 41 1.57 19.62 9.41
N ILE A 42 0.34 19.42 8.90
CA ILE A 42 -0.11 18.12 8.36
C ILE A 42 0.84 17.55 7.30
N PRO A 43 1.34 18.31 6.30
CA PRO A 43 2.23 17.76 5.28
C PRO A 43 3.61 17.36 5.79
N PHE A 44 4.03 17.92 6.93
CA PHE A 44 5.36 17.73 7.52
C PHE A 44 5.37 16.70 8.65
N ASP A 45 4.20 16.33 9.17
CA ASP A 45 4.09 15.33 10.21
C ASP A 45 4.37 13.91 9.67
N GLY A 46 5.31 13.21 10.32
CA GLY A 46 5.74 11.88 9.91
C GLY A 46 4.65 10.81 9.99
N VAL A 47 3.73 10.91 10.94
CA VAL A 47 2.60 9.97 11.06
C VAL A 47 1.65 10.17 9.88
N MET A 48 1.37 11.42 9.52
CA MET A 48 0.55 11.75 8.35
C MET A 48 1.19 11.29 7.05
N GLN A 49 2.48 11.57 6.85
CA GLN A 49 3.25 11.11 5.69
C GLN A 49 3.17 9.58 5.56
N HIS A 50 3.37 8.86 6.66
CA HIS A 50 3.25 7.41 6.68
C HIS A 50 1.84 6.94 6.30
N LYS A 51 0.77 7.47 6.92
CA LYS A 51 -0.61 7.03 6.66
C LYS A 51 -1.05 7.29 5.23
N VAL A 52 -0.74 8.46 4.69
CA VAL A 52 -1.01 8.78 3.29
C VAL A 52 -0.19 7.87 2.37
N GLY A 53 1.10 7.70 2.67
CA GLY A 53 1.98 6.83 1.89
C GLY A 53 1.54 5.36 1.91
N GLU A 54 1.10 4.85 3.06
CA GLU A 54 0.57 3.49 3.23
C GLU A 54 -0.66 3.26 2.34
N LEU A 55 -1.58 4.22 2.25
CA LEU A 55 -2.73 4.13 1.34
C LEU A 55 -2.29 4.14 -0.13
N MET A 56 -1.33 5.02 -0.49
CA MET A 56 -0.81 5.15 -1.85
C MET A 56 -0.04 3.91 -2.33
N VAL A 57 0.49 3.09 -1.42
CA VAL A 57 1.17 1.83 -1.75
C VAL A 57 0.21 0.64 -1.61
N GLY A 58 -0.46 0.53 -0.47
CA GLY A 58 -1.28 -0.61 -0.09
C GLY A 58 -2.52 -0.76 -0.96
N ALA A 59 -3.25 0.32 -1.25
CA ALA A 59 -4.48 0.22 -2.04
C ALA A 59 -4.21 -0.24 -3.49
N PRO A 60 -3.26 0.32 -4.25
CA PRO A 60 -2.92 -0.20 -5.57
C PRO A 60 -2.47 -1.67 -5.55
N LEU A 61 -1.57 -2.06 -4.65
CA LEU A 61 -1.07 -3.43 -4.57
C LEU A 61 -2.20 -4.41 -4.25
N PHE A 62 -3.07 -4.06 -3.31
CA PHE A 62 -4.22 -4.88 -2.97
C PHE A 62 -5.20 -5.02 -4.14
N ILE A 63 -5.53 -3.92 -4.83
CA ILE A 63 -6.43 -3.94 -5.99
C ILE A 63 -5.83 -4.79 -7.11
N ILE A 64 -4.53 -4.65 -7.40
CA ILE A 64 -3.83 -5.46 -8.39
C ILE A 64 -4.00 -6.94 -8.04
N LEU A 65 -3.63 -7.35 -6.81
CA LEU A 65 -3.71 -8.73 -6.34
C LEU A 65 -5.14 -9.29 -6.39
N LEU A 66 -6.13 -8.50 -5.98
CA LEU A 66 -7.54 -8.89 -5.99
C LEU A 66 -8.04 -9.17 -7.42
N LEU A 67 -7.58 -8.37 -8.40
CA LEU A 67 -8.04 -8.44 -9.78
C LEU A 67 -7.24 -9.41 -10.66
N LEU A 68 -6.07 -9.87 -10.22
CA LEU A 68 -5.25 -10.85 -10.97
C LEU A 68 -6.04 -12.08 -11.43
N ASN A 69 -6.94 -12.57 -10.58
CA ASN A 69 -7.71 -13.79 -10.87
C ASN A 69 -8.96 -13.55 -11.75
N LYS A 70 -9.25 -12.29 -12.11
CA LYS A 70 -10.47 -11.90 -12.83
C LYS A 70 -10.17 -11.19 -14.14
N TRP A 71 -9.06 -10.49 -14.23
CA TRP A 71 -8.74 -9.66 -15.37
C TRP A 71 -7.76 -10.35 -16.32
N PRO A 72 -7.92 -10.13 -17.64
CA PRO A 72 -6.86 -10.44 -18.59
C PRO A 72 -5.55 -9.77 -18.21
N LYS A 73 -4.44 -10.42 -18.55
CA LYS A 73 -3.07 -9.98 -18.26
C LYS A 73 -2.85 -8.52 -18.66
N GLU A 74 -3.33 -8.12 -19.83
CA GLU A 74 -3.15 -6.80 -20.42
C GLU A 74 -3.80 -5.70 -19.56
N ARG A 75 -4.98 -5.99 -19.00
CA ARG A 75 -5.68 -5.07 -18.10
C ARG A 75 -4.97 -4.94 -16.76
N ALA A 76 -4.49 -6.05 -16.20
CA ALA A 76 -3.71 -6.03 -14.97
C ALA A 76 -2.39 -5.24 -15.13
N LEU A 77 -1.68 -5.42 -16.25
CA LEU A 77 -0.46 -4.67 -16.56
C LEU A 77 -0.72 -3.18 -16.77
N THR A 78 -1.84 -2.82 -17.40
CA THR A 78 -2.26 -1.42 -17.54
C THR A 78 -2.48 -0.76 -16.18
N LEU A 79 -3.15 -1.45 -15.26
CA LEU A 79 -3.35 -0.96 -13.88
C LEU A 79 -2.03 -0.79 -13.14
N VAL A 80 -1.10 -1.75 -13.23
CA VAL A 80 0.25 -1.65 -12.64
C VAL A 80 0.98 -0.40 -13.15
N ASN A 81 0.90 -0.14 -14.47
CA ASN A 81 1.55 1.02 -15.07
C ASN A 81 0.90 2.34 -14.63
N GLY A 82 -0.43 2.38 -14.61
CA GLY A 82 -1.18 3.58 -14.20
C GLY A 82 -0.99 3.94 -12.72
N THR A 83 -0.75 2.94 -11.86
CA THR A 83 -0.55 3.16 -10.42
C THR A 83 0.91 3.30 -10.01
N ARG A 84 1.86 3.07 -10.91
CA ARG A 84 3.31 3.10 -10.61
C ARG A 84 3.75 4.38 -9.93
N ILE A 85 3.33 5.54 -10.46
CA ILE A 85 3.74 6.83 -9.91
C ILE A 85 3.15 7.04 -8.51
N ILE A 86 1.88 6.67 -8.30
CA ILE A 86 1.23 6.75 -6.99
C ILE A 86 1.98 5.89 -5.96
N MET A 87 2.33 4.65 -6.32
CA MET A 87 3.11 3.77 -5.43
C MET A 87 4.50 4.34 -5.12
N ILE A 88 5.20 4.90 -6.11
CA ILE A 88 6.52 5.52 -5.89
C ILE A 88 6.39 6.70 -4.93
N VAL A 89 5.43 7.60 -5.17
CA VAL A 89 5.18 8.75 -4.27
C VAL A 89 4.83 8.26 -2.87
N GLY A 90 3.98 7.25 -2.75
CA GLY A 90 3.64 6.65 -1.45
C GLY A 90 4.84 6.02 -0.73
N GLY A 91 5.74 5.37 -1.47
CA GLY A 91 6.99 4.86 -0.94
C GLY A 91 7.90 5.98 -0.44
N LEU A 92 8.07 7.05 -1.23
CA LEU A 92 8.87 8.21 -0.83
C LEU A 92 8.30 8.90 0.42
N LEU A 93 6.97 9.03 0.53
CA LEU A 93 6.32 9.54 1.74
C LEU A 93 6.64 8.68 2.97
N ASN A 94 6.68 7.36 2.82
CA ASN A 94 7.12 6.47 3.91
C ASN A 94 8.62 6.62 4.23
N GLY A 95 9.47 6.89 3.23
CA GLY A 95 10.88 7.23 3.47
C GLY A 95 11.04 8.54 4.24
N LEU A 96 10.24 9.56 3.90
CA LEU A 96 10.20 10.83 4.65
C LEU A 96 9.67 10.62 6.06
N ALA A 97 8.62 9.83 6.24
CA ALA A 97 8.08 9.46 7.54
C ALA A 97 9.13 8.77 8.41
N TRP A 98 9.84 7.77 7.86
CA TRP A 98 10.93 7.08 8.56
C TRP A 98 12.01 8.03 9.07
N TYR A 99 12.37 9.02 8.24
CA TYR A 99 13.36 10.03 8.58
C TYR A 99 12.83 11.02 9.62
N SER A 100 11.60 11.51 9.49
CA SER A 100 11.03 12.54 10.38
C SER A 100 10.78 12.03 11.79
N ILE A 101 10.43 10.76 11.96
CA ILE A 101 10.18 10.13 13.27
C ILE A 101 11.44 9.58 13.96
N ARG A 102 12.62 9.67 13.32
CA ARG A 102 13.85 9.02 13.81
C ARG A 102 14.29 9.43 15.22
N HIS A 103 13.87 10.62 15.67
CA HIS A 103 14.18 11.17 16.99
C HIS A 103 13.15 10.77 18.06
N ARG A 104 11.99 10.26 17.65
CA ARG A 104 10.89 9.84 18.53
C ARG A 104 10.84 8.32 18.71
N GLU A 105 11.29 7.59 17.69
CA GLU A 105 11.17 6.14 17.59
C GLU A 105 12.55 5.48 17.38
N PRO A 106 12.91 4.44 18.14
CA PRO A 106 14.18 3.73 17.96
C PRO A 106 14.19 2.97 16.62
N TRP A 107 15.38 2.72 16.07
CA TRP A 107 15.55 2.22 14.70
C TRP A 107 14.93 0.84 14.46
N ASP A 108 14.82 0.04 15.52
CA ASP A 108 14.24 -1.31 15.57
C ASP A 108 12.74 -1.30 15.89
N SER A 109 12.12 -0.12 16.05
CA SER A 109 10.68 -0.05 16.29
C SER A 109 9.91 -0.55 15.07
N PHE A 110 8.84 -1.31 15.33
CA PHE A 110 7.98 -1.85 14.28
C PHE A 110 7.53 -0.77 13.31
N PHE A 111 7.16 0.41 13.81
CA PHE A 111 6.68 1.52 13.00
C PHE A 111 7.74 2.03 12.01
N ARG A 112 9.00 2.16 12.45
CA ARG A 112 10.10 2.54 11.56
C ARG A 112 10.43 1.45 10.56
N ILE A 113 10.48 0.19 10.98
CA ILE A 113 10.69 -0.93 10.06
C ILE A 113 9.57 -0.96 9.00
N TRP A 114 8.33 -0.76 9.41
CA TRP A 114 7.17 -0.74 8.51
C TRP A 114 7.24 0.38 7.47
N CYS A 115 7.69 1.58 7.85
CA CYS A 115 7.96 2.66 6.90
C CYS A 115 8.99 2.25 5.83
N LEU A 116 10.08 1.57 6.21
CA LEU A 116 11.08 1.10 5.24
C LEU A 116 10.50 0.00 4.32
N VAL A 117 9.70 -0.91 4.87
CA VAL A 117 9.01 -1.93 4.08
C VAL A 117 8.11 -1.27 3.03
N LEU A 118 7.34 -0.25 3.41
CA LEU A 118 6.48 0.49 2.48
C LEU A 118 7.26 1.35 1.48
N LEU A 119 8.41 1.91 1.86
CA LEU A 119 9.32 2.57 0.93
C LEU A 119 9.78 1.61 -0.17
N LEU A 120 10.26 0.42 0.21
CA LEU A 120 10.68 -0.61 -0.73
C LEU A 120 9.51 -1.11 -1.58
N ALA A 121 8.35 -1.34 -0.96
CA ALA A 121 7.14 -1.76 -1.66
C ALA A 121 6.65 -0.69 -2.66
N GLY A 122 6.78 0.61 -2.35
CA GLY A 122 6.43 1.68 -3.27
C GLY A 122 7.36 1.76 -4.50
N ILE A 123 8.66 1.57 -4.29
CA ILE A 123 9.68 1.62 -5.36
C ILE A 123 9.63 0.35 -6.23
N LEU A 124 9.57 -0.83 -5.60
CA LEU A 124 9.71 -2.12 -6.27
C LEU A 124 8.37 -2.78 -6.59
N GLY A 125 7.28 -2.38 -5.93
CA GLY A 125 5.98 -3.06 -5.99
C GLY A 125 5.43 -3.17 -7.40
N ALA A 126 5.57 -2.15 -8.25
CA ALA A 126 5.16 -2.22 -9.65
C ALA A 126 5.91 -3.30 -10.44
N GLN A 127 7.22 -3.44 -10.21
CA GLN A 127 8.03 -4.44 -10.89
C GLN A 127 7.72 -5.86 -10.38
N ILE A 128 7.57 -6.01 -9.06
CA ILE A 128 7.19 -7.27 -8.43
C ILE A 128 5.80 -7.70 -8.94
N ALA A 129 4.82 -6.80 -8.96
CA ALA A 129 3.48 -7.07 -9.46
C ALA A 129 3.50 -7.50 -10.93
N ARG A 130 4.26 -6.80 -11.78
CA ARG A 130 4.45 -7.18 -13.19
C ARG A 130 5.05 -8.59 -13.32
N TRP A 131 6.07 -8.90 -12.52
CA TRP A 131 6.69 -10.24 -12.52
C TRP A 131 5.70 -11.33 -12.11
N VAL A 132 4.90 -11.09 -11.06
CA VAL A 132 3.84 -12.02 -10.61
C VAL A 132 2.81 -12.25 -11.72
N ILE A 133 2.33 -11.19 -12.37
CA ILE A 133 1.36 -11.27 -13.48
C ILE A 133 1.88 -12.14 -14.63
N ASN A 134 3.14 -11.94 -15.02
CA ASN A 134 3.75 -12.72 -16.09
C ASN A 134 3.83 -14.20 -15.72
N LYS A 135 4.32 -14.51 -14.52
CA LYS A 135 4.46 -15.89 -14.03
C LYS A 135 3.13 -16.60 -13.82
N SER A 136 2.07 -15.89 -13.43
CA SER A 136 0.73 -16.48 -13.29
C SER A 136 0.11 -16.83 -14.64
N SER A 137 0.45 -16.08 -15.69
CA SER A 137 -0.06 -16.33 -17.04
C SER A 137 0.57 -17.56 -17.69
N GLU A 138 1.85 -17.85 -17.40
CA GLU A 138 2.56 -19.02 -17.93
C GLU A 138 1.96 -20.34 -17.42
N ARG A 139 1.57 -20.39 -16.14
CA ARG A 139 0.98 -21.59 -15.53
C ARG A 139 -0.40 -21.99 -16.07
N VAL A 140 -1.11 -21.07 -16.72
CA VAL A 140 -2.44 -21.34 -17.31
C VAL A 140 -2.31 -21.94 -18.72
N VAL A 141 -1.14 -21.80 -19.36
CA VAL A 141 -0.90 -22.34 -20.72
C VAL A 141 -0.38 -23.79 -20.66
N GLU A 142 0.18 -24.22 -19.52
CA GLU A 142 0.80 -25.54 -19.33
C GLU A 142 -0.13 -26.60 -18.70
N GLY A 143 -1.37 -26.26 -18.34
CA GLY A 143 -2.34 -27.18 -17.69
C GLY A 143 -3.68 -27.22 -18.40
#